data_AF-A0A2K3JBZ4-F1
#
_entry.id   AF-A0A2K3JBZ4-F1
#
_cell.length_a   1.000
_cell.length_b   1.000
_cell.length_c   1.000
_cell.angle_alpha   90.00
_cell.angle_beta   90.00
_cell.angle_gamma   90.00
#
_symmetry.space_group_name_H-M   'P 1'
#
loop_
_entity.id
_entity.type
_entity.pdbx_description
1 polymer ?
#
loop_
_entity_poly.entity_id
_entity_poly.type
_entity_poly.pdbx_seq_one_letter_code
_entity_poly.pdbx_strand_id
1 'polypeptide(L)'
;MNFMKFYKQIKHLFIRFWRSDNSKVSLLRDVFVAFLFVFIILIALWTYTGQWFAAPMVAIESGSMEHPNPPYGRIGTIDAGDMVLLVKVNNKRDVIPYSTSDYYNYGKKGDVVVYHPDGDVDEDQIIHRAMCWIEVEIENSNTFYTIEEYGIIRQ
;
A
#
# COMPACT_ATOMS: atom_id res chain seq x y z
N MET A 1 2.16 -40.97 -12.06
CA MET A 1 2.97 -40.30 -13.11
C MET A 1 4.11 -39.57 -12.42
N ASN A 2 5.34 -40.09 -12.53
CA ASN A 2 6.45 -39.77 -11.60
C ASN A 2 6.89 -38.31 -11.68
N PHE A 3 6.79 -37.57 -10.56
CA PHE A 3 7.32 -36.21 -10.37
C PHE A 3 8.77 -36.08 -10.85
N MET A 4 9.60 -37.11 -10.62
CA MET A 4 10.98 -37.17 -11.07
C MET A 4 11.14 -37.14 -12.60
N LYS A 5 10.21 -37.75 -13.36
CA LYS A 5 10.21 -37.71 -14.83
C LYS A 5 9.82 -36.32 -15.34
N PHE A 6 8.83 -35.69 -14.72
CA PHE A 6 8.37 -34.34 -15.03
C PHE A 6 9.47 -33.29 -14.79
N TYR A 7 10.13 -33.32 -13.62
CA TYR A 7 11.26 -32.44 -13.32
C TYR A 7 12.40 -32.58 -14.33
N LYS A 8 12.75 -33.83 -14.70
CA LYS A 8 13.82 -34.09 -15.68
C LYS A 8 13.45 -33.57 -17.07
N GLN A 9 12.18 -33.64 -17.45
CA GLN A 9 11.66 -33.12 -18.71
C GLN A 9 11.66 -31.58 -18.75
N ILE A 10 11.21 -30.92 -17.68
CA ILE A 10 11.29 -29.45 -17.52
C ILE A 10 12.75 -29.01 -17.60
N LYS A 11 13.66 -29.67 -16.86
CA LYS A 11 15.08 -29.32 -16.84
C LYS A 11 15.70 -29.39 -18.24
N HIS A 12 15.38 -30.43 -19.01
CA HIS A 12 15.89 -30.58 -20.37
C HIS A 12 15.28 -29.55 -21.34
N LEU A 13 13.99 -29.24 -21.18
CA LEU A 13 13.30 -28.19 -21.94
C LEU A 13 13.88 -26.80 -21.65
N PHE A 14 14.15 -26.51 -20.36
CA PHE A 14 14.72 -25.26 -19.88
C PHE A 14 16.15 -25.04 -20.38
N ILE A 15 17.00 -26.08 -20.32
CA ILE A 15 18.37 -26.01 -20.86
C ILE A 15 18.34 -25.78 -22.38
N ARG A 16 17.45 -26.49 -23.10
CA ARG A 16 17.33 -26.35 -24.55
C ARG A 16 16.78 -24.97 -24.95
N PHE A 17 15.87 -24.42 -24.14
CA PHE A 17 15.34 -23.07 -24.31
C PHE A 17 16.42 -21.99 -24.08
N TRP A 18 17.21 -22.11 -23.01
CA TRP A 18 18.24 -21.12 -22.68
C TRP A 18 19.43 -21.08 -23.65
N ARG A 19 19.73 -22.20 -24.31
CA ARG A 19 20.85 -22.37 -25.25
C ARG A 19 20.47 -22.34 -26.74
N SER A 20 19.23 -22.04 -27.09
CA SER A 20 18.80 -22.09 -28.49
C SER A 20 19.25 -20.85 -29.27
N ASP A 21 20.05 -21.06 -30.33
CA ASP A 21 20.48 -20.01 -31.26
C ASP A 21 19.43 -19.66 -32.34
N ASN A 22 18.21 -20.19 -32.22
CA ASN A 22 17.12 -19.90 -33.17
C ASN A 22 16.50 -18.53 -32.85
N SER A 23 16.42 -17.64 -33.84
CA SER A 23 15.93 -16.26 -33.68
C SER A 23 14.54 -16.19 -33.03
N LYS A 24 13.61 -17.10 -33.37
CA LYS A 24 12.27 -17.14 -32.76
C LYS A 24 12.31 -17.53 -31.28
N VAL A 25 13.21 -18.43 -30.90
CA VAL A 25 13.35 -18.89 -29.50
C VAL A 25 14.06 -17.81 -28.66
N SER A 26 15.04 -17.10 -29.24
CA SER A 26 15.67 -15.95 -28.59
C SER A 26 14.66 -14.84 -28.30
N LEU A 27 13.83 -14.45 -29.28
CA LEU A 27 12.79 -13.44 -29.06
C LEU A 27 11.80 -13.85 -27.95
N LEU A 28 11.34 -15.10 -27.96
CA LEU A 28 10.44 -15.60 -26.92
C LEU A 28 11.11 -15.60 -25.53
N ARG A 29 12.40 -15.96 -25.46
CA ARG A 29 13.19 -15.88 -24.23
C ARG A 29 13.31 -14.45 -23.73
N ASP A 30 13.62 -13.51 -24.62
CA ASP A 30 13.84 -12.12 -24.23
C ASP A 30 12.53 -11.48 -23.73
N VAL A 31 11.40 -11.75 -24.40
CA VAL A 31 10.05 -11.36 -23.92
C VAL A 31 9.73 -12.00 -22.58
N PHE A 32 10.01 -13.30 -22.42
CA PHE A 32 9.76 -14.00 -21.16
C PHE A 32 10.61 -13.45 -20.02
N VAL A 33 11.87 -13.14 -20.25
CA VAL A 33 12.77 -12.54 -19.24
C VAL A 33 12.30 -11.14 -18.86
N ALA A 34 11.90 -10.32 -19.82
CA ALA A 34 11.33 -9.00 -19.55
C ALA A 34 10.04 -9.11 -18.70
N PHE A 35 9.14 -10.02 -19.07
CA PHE A 35 7.93 -10.29 -18.31
C PHE A 35 8.24 -10.78 -16.88
N LEU A 36 9.19 -11.71 -16.74
CA LEU A 36 9.62 -12.23 -15.43
C LEU A 36 10.16 -11.11 -14.54
N PHE A 37 10.94 -10.18 -15.10
CA PHE A 37 11.48 -9.05 -14.35
C PHE A 37 10.37 -8.13 -13.82
N VAL A 38 9.40 -7.78 -14.67
CA VAL A 38 8.21 -7.01 -14.24
C VAL A 38 7.44 -7.75 -13.16
N PHE A 39 7.24 -9.06 -13.33
CA PHE A 39 6.52 -9.89 -12.37
C PHE A 39 7.22 -9.96 -11.00
N ILE A 40 8.56 -10.00 -10.97
CA ILE A 40 9.33 -9.95 -9.73
C ILE A 40 9.09 -8.62 -9.00
N ILE A 41 9.10 -7.49 -9.72
CA ILE A 41 8.83 -6.18 -9.12
C ILE A 41 7.41 -6.12 -8.56
N LEU A 42 6.42 -6.60 -9.32
CA LEU A 42 5.02 -6.64 -8.88
C LEU A 42 4.83 -7.51 -7.63
N ILE A 43 5.43 -8.71 -7.59
CA ILE A 43 5.40 -9.56 -6.40
C ILE A 43 6.05 -8.84 -5.21
N ALA A 44 7.19 -8.20 -5.40
CA ALA A 44 7.86 -7.47 -4.33
C ALA A 44 6.97 -6.35 -3.77
N LEU A 45 6.33 -5.57 -4.65
CA LEU A 45 5.38 -4.53 -4.26
C LEU A 45 4.18 -5.11 -3.52
N TRP A 46 3.50 -6.11 -4.09
CA TRP A 46 2.33 -6.75 -3.45
C TRP A 46 2.66 -7.40 -2.11
N THR A 47 3.85 -7.98 -1.97
CA THR A 47 4.30 -8.57 -0.70
C THR A 47 4.54 -7.48 0.35
N TYR A 48 5.11 -6.35 -0.04
CA TYR A 48 5.36 -5.23 0.86
C TYR A 48 4.07 -4.51 1.27
N THR A 49 3.18 -4.25 0.32
CA THR A 49 1.96 -3.46 0.55
C THR A 49 0.83 -4.29 1.12
N GLY A 50 0.88 -5.63 1.00
CA GLY A 50 -0.21 -6.52 1.40
C GLY A 50 -1.46 -6.39 0.52
N GLN A 51 -1.38 -5.66 -0.59
CA GLN A 51 -2.47 -5.48 -1.55
C GLN A 51 -2.29 -6.44 -2.73
N TRP A 52 -2.99 -7.57 -2.68
CA TRP A 52 -2.91 -8.60 -3.71
C TRP A 52 -3.80 -8.23 -4.91
N PHE A 53 -3.22 -8.14 -6.11
CA PHE A 53 -3.90 -7.77 -7.37
C PHE A 53 -4.56 -6.38 -7.46
N ALA A 54 -4.45 -5.53 -6.44
CA ALA A 54 -4.81 -4.12 -6.54
C ALA A 54 -3.60 -3.27 -6.95
N ALA A 55 -3.85 -2.08 -7.53
CA ALA A 55 -2.81 -1.11 -7.79
C ALA A 55 -2.37 -0.51 -6.44
N PRO A 56 -1.14 -0.78 -5.96
CA PRO A 56 -0.69 -0.32 -4.65
C PRO A 56 -0.34 1.17 -4.62
N MET A 57 -0.46 1.85 -5.77
CA MET A 57 0.06 3.18 -6.00
C MET A 57 -1.09 4.09 -6.38
N VAL A 58 -1.26 5.19 -5.64
CA VAL A 58 -2.26 6.23 -5.91
C VAL A 58 -1.59 7.58 -6.06
N ALA A 59 -2.20 8.43 -6.88
CA ALA A 59 -1.79 9.82 -7.03
C ALA A 59 -2.61 10.69 -6.06
N ILE A 60 -1.95 11.67 -5.45
CA ILE A 60 -2.62 12.62 -4.57
C ILE A 60 -3.17 13.77 -5.41
N GLU A 61 -4.48 13.91 -5.44
CA GLU A 61 -5.14 14.95 -6.25
C GLU A 61 -5.41 16.24 -5.48
N SER A 62 -5.59 16.16 -4.16
CA SER A 62 -6.00 17.30 -3.34
C SER A 62 -4.85 17.89 -2.53
N GLY A 63 -4.86 19.22 -2.40
CA GLY A 63 -3.94 19.97 -1.55
C GLY A 63 -4.26 19.94 -0.05
N SER A 64 -5.16 19.08 0.42
CA SER A 64 -5.59 19.07 1.84
C SER A 64 -4.45 18.76 2.82
N MET A 65 -3.42 18.07 2.34
CA MET A 65 -2.19 17.75 3.08
C MET A 65 -0.99 18.64 2.72
N GLU A 66 -1.19 19.70 1.93
CA GLU A 66 -0.11 20.61 1.51
C GLU A 66 0.64 21.19 2.71
N HIS A 67 1.96 21.21 2.58
CA HIS A 67 2.81 21.89 3.55
C HIS A 67 2.69 23.42 3.41
N PRO A 68 2.99 24.20 4.47
CA PRO A 68 3.08 25.64 4.35
C PRO A 68 4.17 26.04 3.34
N ASN A 69 3.86 27.04 2.49
CA ASN A 69 4.68 27.57 1.38
C ASN A 69 4.82 26.65 0.14
N PRO A 70 3.71 26.24 -0.52
CA PRO A 70 3.77 25.70 -1.88
C PRO A 70 4.40 26.75 -2.83
N PRO A 71 5.17 26.37 -3.87
CA PRO A 71 5.16 25.08 -4.57
C PRO A 71 6.46 24.26 -4.41
N TYR A 72 7.29 24.56 -3.42
CA TYR A 72 8.57 23.88 -3.26
C TYR A 72 8.37 22.53 -2.57
N GLY A 73 8.20 21.45 -3.35
CA GLY A 73 8.09 20.09 -2.81
C GLY A 73 9.21 19.81 -1.82
N ARG A 74 8.86 19.36 -0.61
CA ARG A 74 9.81 19.10 0.48
C ARG A 74 10.03 17.61 0.63
N ILE A 75 11.29 17.23 0.88
CA ILE A 75 11.58 15.84 1.21
C ILE A 75 10.87 15.48 2.51
N GLY A 76 10.07 14.41 2.46
CA GLY A 76 9.32 13.93 3.60
C GLY A 76 8.04 14.71 3.89
N THR A 77 7.43 15.35 2.89
CA THR A 77 6.02 15.80 2.90
C THR A 77 5.24 15.09 1.81
N ILE A 78 3.92 15.25 1.81
CA ILE A 78 3.03 14.79 0.74
C ILE A 78 2.45 16.04 0.10
N ASP A 79 2.62 16.18 -1.21
CA ASP A 79 2.10 17.28 -1.99
C ASP A 79 1.17 16.77 -3.10
N ALA A 80 0.31 17.65 -3.61
CA ALA A 80 -0.56 17.31 -4.73
C ALA A 80 0.29 16.97 -5.97
N GLY A 81 -0.02 15.85 -6.61
CA GLY A 81 0.74 15.28 -7.72
C GLY A 81 1.75 14.20 -7.32
N ASP A 82 2.00 13.98 -6.03
CA ASP A 82 2.85 12.88 -5.58
C ASP A 82 2.18 11.52 -5.77
N MET A 83 2.99 10.50 -6.04
CA MET A 83 2.55 9.11 -6.02
C MET A 83 2.96 8.45 -4.71
N VAL A 84 2.00 7.87 -3.99
CA VAL A 84 2.24 7.18 -2.72
C VAL A 84 1.90 5.70 -2.84
N LEU A 85 2.66 4.88 -2.10
CA LEU A 85 2.38 3.45 -1.96
C LEU A 85 1.50 3.22 -0.73
N LEU A 86 0.36 2.60 -0.93
CA LEU A 86 -0.56 2.22 0.13
C LEU A 86 -0.13 0.90 0.74
N VAL A 87 0.01 0.87 2.07
CA VAL A 87 0.20 -0.36 2.83
C VAL A 87 -1.12 -0.73 3.49
N LYS A 88 -1.52 -1.99 3.33
CA LYS A 88 -2.77 -2.51 3.89
C LYS A 88 -2.71 -2.52 5.41
N VAL A 89 -3.64 -1.81 6.02
CA VAL A 89 -3.92 -1.84 7.46
C VAL A 89 -4.89 -3.00 7.74
N ASN A 90 -4.54 -3.91 8.65
CA ASN A 90 -5.40 -5.03 9.04
C ASN A 90 -5.93 -4.86 10.47
N ASN A 91 -5.18 -4.20 11.35
CA ASN A 91 -5.52 -4.02 12.75
C ASN A 91 -5.25 -2.59 13.23
N LYS A 92 -5.92 -2.21 14.33
CA LYS A 92 -5.70 -0.95 15.08
C LYS A 92 -4.21 -0.67 15.36
N ARG A 93 -3.43 -1.73 15.61
CA ARG A 93 -2.01 -1.64 15.97
C ARG A 93 -1.09 -1.29 14.80
N ASP A 94 -1.58 -1.41 13.57
CA ASP A 94 -0.79 -1.11 12.37
C ASP A 94 -0.74 0.41 12.09
N VAL A 95 -1.56 1.20 12.78
CA VAL A 95 -1.65 2.65 12.63
C VAL A 95 -1.36 3.32 13.97
N ILE A 96 -0.35 4.18 13.98
CA ILE A 96 0.03 4.94 15.17
C ILE A 96 -0.44 6.38 14.97
N PRO A 97 -1.48 6.82 15.71
CA PRO A 97 -2.04 8.15 15.55
C PRO A 97 -1.11 9.24 16.08
N TYR A 98 -1.40 10.49 15.69
CA TYR A 98 -0.69 11.68 16.15
C TYR A 98 -0.59 11.77 17.67
N SER A 99 -1.67 11.42 18.39
CA SER A 99 -1.73 11.53 19.86
C SER A 99 -0.72 10.64 20.59
N THR A 100 -0.36 9.48 20.03
CA THR A 100 0.52 8.50 20.67
C THR A 100 1.87 8.34 19.99
N SER A 101 2.07 8.95 18.82
CA SER A 101 3.29 8.78 18.04
C SER A 101 4.46 9.63 18.56
N ASP A 102 5.63 8.99 18.66
CA ASP A 102 6.91 9.64 18.95
C ASP A 102 7.75 9.90 17.70
N TYR A 103 7.34 9.41 16.53
CA TYR A 103 8.04 9.61 15.28
C TYR A 103 7.31 10.57 14.35
N TYR A 104 8.04 11.08 13.35
CA TYR A 104 7.52 12.01 12.35
C TYR A 104 7.40 11.31 11.00
N ASN A 105 6.20 11.31 10.45
CA ASN A 105 5.91 10.88 9.08
C ASN A 105 5.25 12.02 8.33
N TYR A 106 5.76 12.34 7.13
CA TYR A 106 5.19 13.37 6.27
C TYR A 106 5.10 14.76 6.95
N GLY A 107 6.17 15.16 7.64
CA GLY A 107 6.31 16.48 8.27
C GLY A 107 5.66 16.68 9.65
N LYS A 108 4.84 15.74 10.14
CA LYS A 108 4.22 15.80 11.49
C LYS A 108 4.22 14.41 12.16
N LYS A 109 3.82 14.34 13.43
CA LYS A 109 3.77 13.08 14.19
C LYS A 109 2.67 12.13 13.70
N GLY A 110 2.89 10.82 13.86
CA GLY A 110 1.90 9.79 13.55
C GLY A 110 1.70 9.52 12.06
N ASP A 111 0.86 8.54 11.77
CA ASP A 111 0.66 8.02 10.43
C ASP A 111 -0.42 8.76 9.63
N VAL A 112 -0.32 8.61 8.31
CA VAL A 112 -1.30 9.10 7.34
C VAL A 112 -2.03 7.89 6.79
N VAL A 113 -3.35 7.95 6.80
CA VAL A 113 -4.22 6.88 6.36
C VAL A 113 -5.02 7.34 5.15
N VAL A 114 -5.29 6.39 4.27
CA VAL A 114 -6.17 6.58 3.12
C VAL A 114 -7.39 5.69 3.32
N TYR A 115 -8.58 6.25 3.16
CA TYR A 115 -9.83 5.52 3.35
C TYR A 115 -10.90 6.00 2.36
N HIS A 116 -11.89 5.16 2.17
CA HIS A 116 -13.11 5.51 1.45
C HIS A 116 -14.11 6.14 2.44
N PRO A 117 -14.61 7.36 2.17
CA PRO A 117 -15.68 7.96 2.97
C PRO A 117 -16.88 7.01 3.03
N ASP A 118 -17.47 6.88 4.23
CA ASP A 118 -18.62 6.00 4.51
C ASP A 118 -18.48 4.52 4.09
N GLY A 119 -17.26 4.09 3.73
CA GLY A 119 -17.00 2.77 3.17
C GLY A 119 -17.48 2.61 1.72
N ASP A 120 -17.84 3.69 1.04
CA ASP A 120 -18.25 3.66 -0.36
C ASP A 120 -17.03 3.58 -1.29
N VAL A 121 -16.90 2.46 -1.99
CA VAL A 121 -15.78 2.19 -2.90
C VAL A 121 -15.90 2.96 -4.21
N ASP A 122 -17.08 3.49 -4.53
CA ASP A 122 -17.33 4.31 -5.72
C ASP A 122 -16.99 5.79 -5.47
N GLU A 123 -16.79 6.19 -4.21
CA GLU A 123 -16.32 7.53 -3.85
C GLU A 123 -14.79 7.64 -3.84
N ASP A 124 -14.32 8.86 -4.15
CA ASP A 124 -12.91 9.20 -4.17
C ASP A 124 -12.25 8.98 -2.79
N GLN A 125 -11.05 8.41 -2.82
CA GLN A 125 -10.29 8.14 -1.61
C GLN A 125 -9.82 9.43 -0.94
N ILE A 126 -9.89 9.46 0.38
CA ILE A 126 -9.48 10.60 1.19
C ILE A 126 -8.21 10.25 1.97
N ILE A 127 -7.23 11.16 1.94
CA ILE A 127 -5.94 11.01 2.63
C ILE A 127 -5.81 11.98 3.79
N HIS A 128 -5.85 11.48 5.02
CA HIS A 128 -5.78 12.30 6.22
C HIS A 128 -4.85 11.70 7.27
N ARG A 129 -4.34 12.57 8.15
CA ARG A 129 -3.53 12.12 9.29
C ARG A 129 -4.42 11.49 10.36
N ALA A 130 -4.04 10.30 10.82
CA ALA A 130 -4.70 9.67 11.95
C ALA A 130 -4.40 10.48 13.22
N MET A 131 -5.43 11.00 13.88
CA MET A 131 -5.25 11.91 15.03
C MET A 131 -5.29 11.18 16.38
N CYS A 132 -6.27 10.30 16.58
CA CYS A 132 -6.48 9.50 17.78
C CYS A 132 -7.44 8.35 17.49
N TRP A 133 -7.55 7.41 18.42
CA TRP A 133 -8.57 6.37 18.38
C TRP A 133 -9.78 6.79 19.22
N ILE A 134 -10.98 6.57 18.69
CA ILE A 134 -12.23 6.89 19.37
C ILE A 134 -12.95 5.59 19.65
N GLU A 135 -13.31 5.35 20.91
CA GLU A 135 -14.18 4.25 21.31
C GLU A 135 -15.62 4.76 21.38
N VAL A 136 -16.51 4.07 20.68
CA VAL A 136 -17.92 4.45 20.57
C VAL A 136 -18.75 3.41 21.31
N GLU A 137 -19.53 3.86 22.27
CA GLU A 137 -20.46 3.02 23.04
C GLU A 137 -21.89 3.52 22.82
N ILE A 138 -22.80 2.63 22.45
CA ILE A 138 -24.19 2.97 22.18
C ILE A 138 -25.06 2.36 23.27
N GLU A 139 -25.73 3.20 24.07
CA GLU A 139 -26.59 2.78 25.15
C GLU A 139 -27.92 3.53 25.11
N ASN A 140 -29.04 2.80 25.07
CA ASN A 140 -30.41 3.35 25.10
C ASN A 140 -30.67 4.47 24.08
N SER A 141 -30.13 4.36 22.86
CA SER A 141 -30.20 5.36 21.77
C SER A 141 -29.31 6.60 21.97
N ASN A 142 -28.52 6.68 23.03
CA ASN A 142 -27.46 7.66 23.18
C ASN A 142 -26.13 7.07 22.68
N THR A 143 -25.32 7.90 22.04
CA THR A 143 -23.97 7.53 21.58
C THR A 143 -22.97 8.26 22.45
N PHE A 144 -22.08 7.49 23.09
CA PHE A 144 -21.03 8.00 23.95
C PHE A 144 -19.68 7.83 23.27
N TYR A 145 -18.85 8.88 23.35
CA TYR A 145 -17.50 8.86 22.78
C TYR A 145 -16.46 8.90 23.90
N THR A 146 -15.51 7.98 23.83
CA THR A 146 -14.37 7.90 24.73
C THR A 146 -13.08 8.02 23.93
N ILE A 147 -12.22 8.96 24.33
CA ILE A 147 -10.89 9.18 23.77
C ILE A 147 -9.91 9.27 24.93
N GLU A 148 -9.29 8.12 25.23
CA GLU A 148 -8.40 7.98 26.38
C GLU A 148 -7.24 8.99 26.33
N GLU A 149 -6.69 9.25 25.14
CA GLU A 149 -5.51 10.11 24.97
C GLU A 149 -5.78 11.58 25.26
N TYR A 150 -7.03 12.04 25.10
CA TYR A 150 -7.44 13.41 25.39
C TYR A 150 -8.20 13.53 26.72
N GLY A 151 -8.36 12.43 27.47
CA GLY A 151 -9.11 12.40 28.73
C GLY A 151 -10.61 12.65 28.57
N ILE A 152 -11.15 12.42 27.37
CA ILE A 152 -12.58 12.54 27.08
C ILE A 152 -13.20 11.17 27.35
N ILE A 153 -14.15 11.10 28.28
CA ILE A 153 -14.74 9.83 28.71
C ILE A 153 -16.26 9.96 28.70
N ARG A 154 -16.92 9.12 27.90
CA ARG A 154 -18.37 9.04 27.76
C ARG A 154 -19.06 10.41 27.61
N GLN A 155 -18.59 11.20 26.65
CA GLN A 155 -19.23 12.46 26.27
C GLN A 155 -20.36 12.23 25.26
#